data_AF-A0A0F9DHD7-F1
#
_entry.id   AF-A0A0F9DHD7-F1
#
_cell.length_a   1.000
_cell.length_b   1.000
_cell.length_c   1.000
_cell.angle_alpha   90.00
_cell.angle_beta   90.00
_cell.angle_gamma   90.00
#
_symmetry.space_group_name_H-M   'P 1'
#
loop_
_entity.id
_entity.type
_entity.pdbx_description
1 polymer ?
#
loop_
_entity_poly.entity_id
_entity_poly.type
_entity_poly.pdbx_seq_one_letter_code
_entity_poly.pdbx_strand_id
1 'polypeptide(L)'
;MVGYDDDGFTPKSLTEIISEKEQEAKDIFTIVNHSISDPLWQWLKIVCQERLEIEGMHEIAAYMFDIQNAVGAFLDKHGIECGILRKGATKAQGYVEMVVTIAGASISIPLQTQFNSALNSYKSDA
;
A
#
# COMPACT_ATOMS: atom_id res chain seq x y z
N MET A 1 26.35 -3.38 -1.51
CA MET A 1 25.66 -3.85 -2.74
C MET A 1 24.43 -4.61 -2.27
N VAL A 2 23.25 -4.19 -2.73
CA VAL A 2 21.94 -4.79 -2.36
C VAL A 2 21.82 -6.11 -3.13
N GLY A 3 21.74 -7.24 -2.44
CA GLY A 3 21.74 -8.58 -3.05
C GLY A 3 20.36 -8.92 -3.59
N TYR A 4 20.28 -9.23 -4.88
CA TYR A 4 19.11 -9.84 -5.50
C TYR A 4 19.50 -11.29 -5.81
N ASP A 5 18.73 -12.22 -5.28
CA ASP A 5 18.89 -13.65 -5.52
C ASP A 5 17.86 -14.10 -6.56
N ASP A 6 17.99 -15.32 -7.10
CA ASP A 6 17.01 -15.87 -8.06
C ASP A 6 15.58 -15.98 -7.49
N ASP A 7 15.47 -15.98 -6.14
CA ASP A 7 14.21 -15.99 -5.39
C ASP A 7 13.69 -14.59 -4.98
N GLY A 8 14.44 -13.52 -5.29
CA GLY A 8 14.04 -12.13 -5.01
C GLY A 8 15.02 -11.34 -4.12
N PHE A 9 14.53 -10.24 -3.54
CA PHE A 9 15.30 -9.44 -2.59
C PHE A 9 15.11 -9.96 -1.16
N THR A 10 16.20 -10.34 -0.50
CA THR A 10 16.19 -10.76 0.90
C THR A 10 16.95 -9.75 1.76
N PRO A 11 16.31 -9.08 2.74
CA PRO A 11 16.99 -8.14 3.60
C PRO A 11 17.99 -8.85 4.50
N LYS A 12 19.14 -8.22 4.74
CA LYS A 12 20.12 -8.75 5.69
C LYS A 12 19.62 -8.57 7.12
N SER A 13 19.98 -9.49 8.01
CA SER A 13 19.73 -9.31 9.43
C SER A 13 20.58 -8.17 9.99
N LEU A 14 20.11 -7.54 11.08
CA LEU A 14 20.83 -6.45 11.74
C LEU A 14 22.26 -6.87 12.13
N THR A 15 22.45 -8.11 12.56
CA THR A 15 23.76 -8.66 12.93
C THR A 15 24.70 -8.73 11.73
N GLU A 16 24.20 -9.12 10.55
CA GLU A 16 25.00 -9.17 9.32
C GLU A 16 25.38 -7.77 8.85
N ILE A 17 24.45 -6.81 8.93
CA ILE A 17 24.71 -5.41 8.59
C ILE A 17 25.77 -4.81 9.51
N ILE A 18 25.67 -5.06 10.82
CA ILE A 18 26.65 -4.60 11.81
C ILE A 18 28.02 -5.22 11.53
N SER A 19 28.09 -6.54 11.32
CA SER A 19 29.35 -7.25 11.01
C SER A 19 30.02 -6.73 9.74
N GLU A 20 29.25 -6.47 8.68
CA GLU A 20 29.74 -5.86 7.43
C GLU A 20 30.33 -4.48 7.69
N LYS A 21 29.62 -3.64 8.47
CA LYS A 21 30.05 -2.27 8.78
C LYS A 21 31.24 -2.21 9.73
N GLU A 22 31.32 -3.11 10.71
CA GLU A 22 32.49 -3.30 11.55
C GLU A 22 33.72 -3.69 10.72
N GLN A 23 33.55 -4.59 9.76
CA GLN A 23 34.62 -5.03 8.88
C GLN A 23 35.07 -3.91 7.93
N GLU A 24 34.14 -3.12 7.38
CA GLU A 24 34.44 -1.95 6.54
C GLU A 24 35.20 -0.85 7.30
N ALA A 25 34.85 -0.63 8.57
CA ALA A 25 35.41 0.43 9.40
C ALA A 25 36.52 -0.07 10.35
N LYS A 26 36.99 -1.31 10.18
CA LYS A 26 37.91 -2.01 11.10
C LYS A 26 39.16 -1.20 11.44
N ASP A 27 39.71 -0.46 10.48
CA ASP A 27 40.92 0.34 10.68
C ASP A 27 40.67 1.57 11.56
N ILE A 28 39.50 2.21 11.40
CA ILE A 28 39.05 3.32 12.26
C ILE A 28 38.74 2.78 13.65
N PHE A 29 38.10 1.61 13.71
CA PHE A 29 37.82 0.97 14.97
C PHE A 29 39.14 0.61 15.71
N THR A 30 40.16 0.07 15.03
CA THR A 30 41.42 -0.28 15.71
C THR A 30 42.15 0.93 16.37
N ILE A 31 41.91 2.15 15.89
CA ILE A 31 42.53 3.38 16.41
C ILE A 31 41.81 3.95 17.66
N VAL A 32 40.49 3.80 17.74
CA VAL A 32 39.65 4.46 18.76
C VAL A 32 39.25 3.45 19.84
N ASN A 33 40.10 3.15 20.82
CA ASN A 33 39.86 2.16 21.89
C ASN A 33 38.36 1.90 22.26
N HIS A 34 37.81 0.76 21.81
CA HIS A 34 36.36 0.53 21.69
C HIS A 34 35.68 0.02 22.95
N SER A 35 34.66 0.74 23.37
CA SER A 35 33.58 0.17 24.19
C SER A 35 32.26 0.33 23.45
N ILE A 36 31.31 -0.59 23.68
CA ILE A 36 29.93 -0.50 23.16
C ILE A 36 29.23 0.81 23.59
N SER A 37 29.73 1.46 24.63
CA SER A 37 29.26 2.76 25.13
C SER A 37 29.82 3.97 24.37
N ASP A 38 30.77 3.79 23.44
CA ASP A 38 31.35 4.92 22.69
C ASP A 38 30.30 5.59 21.78
N PRO A 39 30.24 6.94 21.73
CA PRO A 39 29.40 7.66 20.78
C PRO A 39 29.52 7.19 19.32
N LEU A 40 30.71 6.80 18.86
CA LEU A 40 30.93 6.28 17.51
C LEU A 40 30.21 4.95 17.30
N TRP A 41 30.19 4.09 18.32
CA TRP A 41 29.46 2.82 18.29
C TRP A 41 27.94 3.01 18.26
N GLN A 42 27.45 4.00 19.02
CA GLN A 42 26.03 4.35 19.01
C GLN A 42 25.61 4.92 17.65
N TRP A 43 26.46 5.74 17.02
CA TRP A 43 26.21 6.24 15.67
C TRP A 43 26.20 5.11 14.63
N LEU A 44 27.14 4.16 14.72
CA LEU A 44 27.17 2.98 13.85
C LEU A 44 25.85 2.19 13.93
N LYS A 45 25.32 1.98 15.15
CA LYS A 45 24.03 1.30 15.35
C LYS A 45 22.88 2.02 14.66
N ILE A 46 22.82 3.35 14.76
CA ILE A 46 21.78 4.15 14.11
C ILE A 46 21.83 3.96 12.59
N VAL A 47 23.03 4.03 12.00
CA VAL A 47 23.22 3.83 10.55
C VAL A 47 22.83 2.39 10.13
N CYS A 48 23.17 1.40 10.94
CA CYS A 48 22.79 0.00 10.66
C CYS A 48 21.27 -0.20 10.76
N GLN A 49 20.62 0.47 11.72
CA GLN A 49 19.16 0.43 11.88
C GLN A 49 18.44 1.11 10.72
N GLU A 50 18.93 2.27 10.27
CA GLU A 50 18.41 2.96 9.08
C GLU A 50 18.52 2.07 7.84
N ARG A 51 19.67 1.41 7.65
CA ARG A 51 19.85 0.47 6.54
C ARG A 51 18.88 -0.71 6.63
N LEU A 52 18.64 -1.26 7.82
CA LEU A 52 17.66 -2.35 8.01
C LEU A 52 16.25 -1.91 7.60
N GLU A 53 15.83 -0.71 7.97
CA GLU A 53 14.53 -0.16 7.58
C GLU A 53 14.43 0.02 6.06
N ILE A 54 15.48 0.56 5.43
CA ILE A 54 15.55 0.73 3.97
C ILE A 54 15.50 -0.62 3.26
N GLU A 55 16.25 -1.62 3.72
CA GLU A 55 16.23 -2.97 3.15
C GLU A 55 14.83 -3.60 3.31
N GLY A 56 14.19 -3.48 4.49
CA GLY A 56 12.81 -3.94 4.68
C GLY A 56 11.79 -3.25 3.75
N MET A 57 11.96 -1.97 3.45
CA MET A 57 11.11 -1.28 2.46
C MET A 57 11.35 -1.79 1.04
N HIS A 58 12.61 -2.08 0.68
CA HIS A 58 12.94 -2.66 -0.62
C HIS A 58 12.36 -4.06 -0.79
N GLU A 59 12.35 -4.87 0.27
CA GLU A 59 11.70 -6.18 0.28
C GLU A 59 10.21 -6.08 -0.04
N ILE A 60 9.49 -5.21 0.68
CA ILE A 60 8.07 -4.98 0.43
C ILE A 60 7.84 -4.52 -1.01
N ALA A 61 8.66 -3.58 -1.50
CA ALA A 61 8.55 -3.10 -2.88
C ALA A 61 8.81 -4.20 -3.90
N ALA A 62 9.85 -5.03 -3.71
CA ALA A 62 10.20 -6.14 -4.57
C ALA A 62 9.05 -7.17 -4.66
N TYR A 63 8.47 -7.56 -3.53
CA TYR A 63 7.31 -8.46 -3.51
C TYR A 63 6.08 -7.85 -4.19
N MET A 64 5.83 -6.54 -4.02
CA MET A 64 4.68 -5.87 -4.63
C MET A 64 4.77 -5.72 -6.16
N PHE A 65 5.94 -5.91 -6.77
CA PHE A 65 6.09 -5.95 -8.23
C PHE A 65 5.60 -7.26 -8.85
N ASP A 66 5.56 -8.35 -8.11
CA ASP A 66 4.97 -9.61 -8.58
C ASP A 66 3.45 -9.59 -8.36
N ILE A 67 2.70 -9.95 -9.40
CA ILE A 67 1.23 -9.99 -9.34
C ILE A 67 0.69 -10.99 -8.31
N GLN A 68 1.41 -12.09 -8.03
CA GLN A 68 0.97 -13.09 -7.06
C GLN A 68 1.07 -12.60 -5.62
N ASN A 69 2.00 -11.68 -5.36
CA ASN A 69 2.31 -11.13 -4.04
C ASN A 69 1.78 -9.70 -3.84
N ALA A 70 1.42 -9.00 -4.92
CA ALA A 70 0.88 -7.66 -4.87
C ALA A 70 -0.45 -7.59 -4.12
N VAL A 71 -0.61 -6.55 -3.29
CA VAL A 71 -1.83 -6.28 -2.53
C VAL A 71 -2.29 -4.83 -2.69
N GLY A 72 -3.57 -4.59 -2.46
CA GLY A 72 -4.17 -3.25 -2.51
C GLY A 72 -3.96 -2.55 -3.86
N ALA A 73 -3.41 -1.34 -3.81
CA ALA A 73 -3.23 -0.50 -5.00
C ALA A 73 -2.25 -1.09 -6.04
N PHE A 74 -1.26 -1.88 -5.62
CA PHE A 74 -0.31 -2.52 -6.54
C PHE A 74 -0.98 -3.64 -7.34
N LEU A 75 -1.85 -4.42 -6.70
CA LEU A 75 -2.65 -5.44 -7.39
C LEU A 75 -3.65 -4.81 -8.36
N ASP A 76 -4.31 -3.72 -7.95
CA ASP A 76 -5.22 -2.99 -8.83
C ASP A 76 -4.46 -2.43 -10.05
N LYS A 77 -3.23 -1.93 -9.88
CA LYS A 77 -2.36 -1.47 -10.97
C LYS A 77 -2.02 -2.60 -11.94
N HIS A 78 -1.56 -3.76 -11.45
CA HIS A 78 -1.29 -4.94 -12.29
C HIS A 78 -2.54 -5.37 -13.06
N GLY A 79 -3.71 -5.37 -12.41
CA GLY A 79 -4.98 -5.63 -13.07
C GLY A 79 -5.22 -4.69 -14.25
N ILE A 80 -5.04 -3.37 -14.04
CA ILE A 80 -5.18 -2.36 -15.11
C ILE A 80 -4.21 -2.63 -16.27
N GLU A 81 -2.96 -2.96 -15.98
CA GLU A 81 -1.94 -3.28 -16.99
C GLU A 81 -2.30 -4.55 -17.80
N CYS A 82 -2.96 -5.52 -17.17
CA CYS A 82 -3.52 -6.70 -17.84
C CYS A 82 -4.89 -6.46 -18.50
N GLY A 83 -5.42 -5.22 -18.49
CA GLY A 83 -6.73 -4.88 -19.04
C GLY A 83 -7.92 -5.30 -18.17
N ILE A 84 -7.69 -5.72 -16.93
CA ILE A 84 -8.70 -6.10 -15.94
C ILE A 84 -9.00 -4.89 -15.06
N LEU A 85 -10.14 -4.25 -15.30
CA LEU A 85 -10.62 -3.15 -14.45
C LEU A 85 -11.49 -3.71 -13.33
N ARG A 86 -11.12 -3.39 -12.09
CA ARG A 86 -11.95 -3.73 -10.93
C ARG A 86 -13.29 -3.01 -11.05
N LYS A 87 -14.39 -3.78 -11.06
CA LYS A 87 -15.74 -3.22 -11.02
C LYS A 87 -15.90 -2.48 -9.70
N GLY A 88 -16.05 -1.16 -9.75
CA GLY A 88 -16.34 -0.35 -8.58
C GLY A 88 -17.66 -0.75 -7.91
N ALA A 89 -17.96 -0.14 -6.76
CA ALA A 89 -19.24 -0.35 -6.10
C ALA A 89 -20.39 0.00 -7.07
N THR A 90 -21.17 -1.01 -7.46
CA THR A 90 -22.39 -0.79 -8.23
C THR A 90 -23.46 -0.23 -7.33
N LYS A 91 -24.08 0.88 -7.74
CA LYS A 91 -25.29 1.38 -7.09
C LYS A 91 -26.36 0.28 -7.11
N ALA A 92 -27.17 0.23 -6.05
CA ALA A 92 -28.37 -0.60 -6.05
C ALA A 92 -29.30 -0.11 -7.17
N GLN A 93 -29.75 -1.03 -8.03
CA GLN A 93 -30.64 -0.74 -9.14
C GLN A 93 -31.99 -1.43 -8.90
N GLY A 94 -33.08 -0.74 -9.22
CA GLY A 94 -34.43 -1.27 -9.07
C GLY A 94 -35.45 -0.36 -9.73
N TYR A 95 -36.60 -0.93 -10.06
CA TYR A 95 -37.74 -0.20 -10.61
C TYR A 95 -38.79 -0.02 -9.53
N VAL A 96 -39.39 1.17 -9.47
CA VAL A 96 -40.50 1.48 -8.56
C VAL A 96 -41.66 2.00 -9.39
N GLU A 97 -42.80 1.34 -9.28
CA GLU A 97 -44.07 1.84 -9.81
C GLU A 97 -44.75 2.69 -8.73
N MET A 98 -45.20 3.90 -9.09
CA MET A 98 -45.88 4.80 -8.17
C MET A 98 -47.22 5.24 -8.74
N VAL A 99 -48.24 5.26 -7.89
CA VAL A 99 -49.55 5.83 -8.21
C VAL A 99 -49.64 7.21 -7.55
N VAL A 100 -49.85 8.26 -8.36
CA VAL A 100 -49.90 9.65 -7.89
C VAL A 100 -51.19 10.31 -8.37
N THR A 101 -51.89 10.99 -7.46
CA THR A 101 -53.10 11.77 -7.79
C THR A 101 -52.73 13.22 -8.02
N ILE A 102 -53.08 13.78 -9.19
CA ILE A 102 -52.66 15.11 -9.62
C ILE A 102 -53.85 15.85 -10.24
N ALA A 103 -54.00 17.14 -9.95
CA ALA A 103 -55.08 17.98 -10.44
C ALA A 103 -54.88 18.41 -11.91
N GLY A 104 -55.03 17.47 -12.84
CA GLY A 104 -55.28 17.76 -14.27
C GLY A 104 -54.07 18.15 -15.14
N ALA A 105 -52.83 17.98 -14.67
CA ALA A 105 -51.62 18.25 -15.46
C ALA A 105 -50.82 16.96 -15.74
N SER A 106 -50.11 16.93 -16.88
CA SER A 106 -49.11 15.89 -17.17
C SER A 106 -47.96 15.96 -16.16
N ILE A 107 -47.52 14.80 -15.66
CA ILE A 107 -46.41 14.70 -14.70
C ILE A 107 -45.17 14.11 -15.35
N SER A 108 -44.02 14.68 -15.01
CA SER A 108 -42.71 14.08 -15.19
C SER A 108 -42.00 14.07 -13.83
N ILE A 109 -41.32 12.99 -13.51
CA ILE A 109 -40.46 12.91 -12.32
C ILE A 109 -39.05 13.29 -12.76
N PRO A 110 -38.46 14.37 -12.22
CA PRO A 110 -37.11 14.79 -12.59
C PRO A 110 -36.06 13.72 -12.25
N LEU A 111 -34.98 13.70 -13.02
CA LEU A 111 -33.76 13.00 -12.60
C LEU A 111 -33.26 13.57 -11.28
N GLN A 112 -32.57 12.76 -10.49
CA GLN A 112 -32.09 13.06 -9.14
C GLN A 112 -33.18 13.22 -8.07
N THR A 113 -34.42 12.83 -8.37
CA THR A 113 -35.48 12.74 -7.35
C THR A 113 -35.06 11.74 -6.28
N GLN A 114 -35.15 12.16 -5.01
CA GLN A 114 -34.69 11.37 -3.88
C GLN A 114 -35.82 10.48 -3.35
N PHE A 115 -35.56 9.18 -3.23
CA PHE A 115 -36.44 8.18 -2.65
C PHE A 115 -35.83 7.65 -1.37
N ASN A 116 -36.57 7.66 -0.27
CA ASN A 116 -36.10 7.15 1.02
C ASN A 116 -36.81 5.84 1.34
N SER A 117 -36.04 4.82 1.73
CA SER A 117 -36.57 3.63 2.40
C SER A 117 -36.28 3.69 3.91
N ALA A 118 -36.75 2.70 4.66
CA ALA A 118 -36.49 2.60 6.10
C ALA A 118 -34.98 2.49 6.44
N LEU A 119 -34.13 2.09 5.49
CA LEU A 119 -32.71 1.80 5.73
C LEU A 119 -31.77 2.65 4.86
N ASN A 120 -32.20 3.13 3.69
CA ASN A 120 -31.32 3.77 2.71
C ASN A 120 -32.01 4.96 2.03
N SER A 121 -31.20 5.82 1.42
CA SER A 121 -31.66 6.89 0.54
C SER A 121 -31.11 6.68 -0.86
N TYR A 122 -31.97 6.83 -1.86
CA TYR A 122 -31.70 6.60 -3.27
C TYR A 122 -31.97 7.88 -4.06
N LYS A 123 -31.25 8.10 -5.16
CA LYS A 123 -31.55 9.16 -6.11
C LYS A 123 -31.80 8.52 -7.47
N SER A 124 -32.82 8.96 -8.20
CA SER A 124 -33.00 8.53 -9.58
C SER A 124 -31.80 8.96 -10.43
N ASP A 125 -31.05 8.00 -10.95
CA ASP A 125 -30.31 8.17 -12.19
C ASP A 125 -31.08 7.48 -13.31
N ALA A 126 -30.86 7.94 -14.55
CA ALA A 126 -31.67 7.61 -15.73
C ALA A 126 -31.83 6.11 -15.98
#